data_AF-A0A517VCE3-F1
#
_entry.id   AF-A0A517VCE3-F1
#
_cell.length_a   1.000
_cell.length_b   1.000
_cell.length_c   1.000
_cell.angle_alpha   90.00
_cell.angle_beta   90.00
_cell.angle_gamma   90.00
#
_symmetry.space_group_name_H-M   'P 1'
#
loop_
_entity.id
_entity.type
_entity.pdbx_description
1 polymer ?
#
loop_
_entity_poly.entity_id
_entity_poly.type
_entity_poly.pdbx_seq_one_letter_code
_entity_poly.pdbx_strand_id
1 'polypeptide(L)' 'MNDSANASNDIQRRYREFLDLLPLTLSLAGLPESDHGKYYTEEQVEARAYTVKHAFKQARILTRECIQKQ' A
#
# COMPACT_ATOMS: atom_id res chain seq x y z
N MET A 1 -5.07 -24.96 -17.48
CA MET A 1 -3.88 -24.17 -17.87
C MET A 1 -4.18 -22.68 -18.03
N ASN A 2 -5.39 -22.25 -18.41
CA ASN A 2 -5.74 -20.83 -18.59
C ASN A 2 -5.89 -20.04 -17.27
N ASP A 3 -6.34 -20.70 -16.19
CA ASP A 3 -6.60 -20.05 -14.89
C ASP A 3 -5.32 -19.59 -14.17
N SER A 4 -4.23 -20.35 -14.29
CA SER A 4 -2.93 -20.02 -13.70
C SER A 4 -2.28 -18.79 -14.34
N ALA A 5 -2.45 -18.62 -15.66
CA ALA A 5 -1.96 -17.45 -16.39
C ALA A 5 -2.80 -16.19 -16.08
N ASN A 6 -4.10 -16.35 -15.83
CA ASN A 6 -4.95 -15.23 -15.44
C ASN A 6 -4.64 -14.77 -14.00
N ALA A 7 -4.39 -15.71 -13.09
CA ALA A 7 -3.99 -15.42 -11.72
C ALA A 7 -2.64 -14.68 -11.64
N SER A 8 -1.65 -15.06 -12.45
CA SER A 8 -0.36 -14.35 -12.49
C SER A 8 -0.52 -12.92 -13.03
N ASN A 9 -1.36 -12.71 -14.05
CA ASN A 9 -1.66 -11.38 -14.58
C ASN A 9 -2.39 -10.49 -13.55
N ASP A 10 -3.30 -11.05 -12.75
CA ASP A 10 -3.97 -10.32 -11.68
C ASP A 10 -3.00 -9.87 -10.58
N ILE A 11 -2.10 -10.75 -10.15
CA ILE A 11 -1.07 -10.43 -9.16
C ILE A 11 -0.15 -9.32 -9.68
N GLN A 12 0.32 -9.41 -10.93
CA GLN A 12 1.16 -8.37 -11.53
C GLN A 12 0.44 -7.03 -11.63
N ARG A 13 -0.85 -7.03 -11.98
CA ARG A 13 -1.66 -5.79 -12.04
C ARG A 13 -1.81 -5.16 -10.65
N ARG A 14 -2.13 -5.95 -9.62
CA ARG A 14 -2.25 -5.46 -8.24
C ARG A 14 -0.92 -4.96 -7.68
N TYR A 15 0.19 -5.61 -8.04
CA TYR A 15 1.53 -5.17 -7.67
C TYR A 15 1.85 -3.80 -8.26
N ARG A 16 1.58 -3.59 -9.56
CA ARG A 16 1.73 -2.27 -10.19
C ARG A 16 0.83 -1.22 -9.55
N GLU A 17 -0.45 -1.51 -9.34
CA GLU A 17 -1.38 -0.61 -8.64
C GLU A 17 -0.85 -0.22 -7.24
N PHE A 18 -0.27 -1.16 -6.50
CA PHE A 18 0.35 -0.86 -5.21
C PHE A 18 1.53 0.11 -5.34
N LEU A 19 2.47 -0.17 -6.26
CA LEU A 19 3.62 0.70 -6.49
C LEU A 19 3.22 2.11 -6.92
N ASP A 20 2.24 2.24 -7.82
CA ASP A 20 1.77 3.53 -8.30
C ASP A 20 1.10 4.36 -7.19
N LEU A 21 0.44 3.69 -6.22
CA LEU A 21 -0.22 4.33 -5.09
C LEU A 21 0.67 4.48 -3.85
N LEU A 22 1.94 4.02 -3.87
CA LEU A 22 2.84 4.11 -2.73
C LEU A 22 3.04 5.54 -2.22
N PRO A 23 3.27 6.57 -3.06
CA PRO A 23 3.49 7.93 -2.56
C PRO A 23 2.29 8.48 -1.78
N LEU A 24 1.07 8.28 -2.29
CA LEU A 24 -0.16 8.67 -1.59
C LEU A 24 -0.36 7.85 -0.32
N THR A 25 -0.09 6.53 -0.37
CA THR A 25 -0.19 5.62 0.77
C THR A 25 0.71 6.07 1.92
N LEU A 26 1.98 6.38 1.65
CA LEU A 26 2.93 6.83 2.67
C LEU A 26 2.56 8.21 3.22
N SER A 27 2.08 9.11 2.36
CA SER A 27 1.60 10.43 2.76
C SER A 27 0.39 10.35 3.71
N LEU A 28 -0.56 9.44 3.43
CA LEU A 28 -1.72 9.19 4.30
C LEU A 28 -1.36 8.43 5.58
N ALA A 29 -0.36 7.55 5.53
CA ALA A 29 0.09 6.80 6.69
C ALA A 29 0.73 7.71 7.75
N GLY A 30 1.37 8.81 7.33
CA GLY A 30 1.91 9.83 8.25
C GLY A 30 2.96 9.30 9.23
N LEU A 31 3.60 8.16 8.92
CA LEU A 31 4.59 7.55 9.80
C LEU A 31 5.88 8.37 9.80
N PRO A 32 6.51 8.62 10.97
CA PRO A 32 7.81 9.26 11.01
C PRO A 32 8.88 8.37 10.38
N GLU A 33 9.92 9.00 9.86
CA GLU A 33 11.14 8.32 9.44
C GLU A 33 11.81 7.61 10.63
N SER A 34 12.62 6.61 10.32
CA SER A 34 13.39 5.90 11.34
C SER A 34 14.50 6.80 11.90
N ASP A 35 14.58 6.88 13.23
CA ASP A 35 15.71 7.52 13.90
C ASP A 35 17.02 6.83 13.51
N HIS A 36 18.04 7.63 13.15
CA HIS A 36 19.36 7.11 12.83
C HIS A 36 19.93 6.26 13.97
N GLY A 37 20.38 5.05 13.64
CA GLY A 37 21.00 4.12 14.58
C GLY A 37 20.05 3.41 15.55
N LYS A 38 18.72 3.63 15.44
CA LYS A 38 17.73 2.89 16.21
C LYS A 38 17.05 1.83 15.35
N TYR A 39 16.94 0.63 15.89
CA TYR A 39 16.15 -0.45 15.30
C TYR A 39 14.76 -0.46 15.91
N TYR A 40 13.78 -0.84 15.10
CA TYR A 40 12.44 -1.13 15.60
C TYR A 40 12.39 -2.51 16.24
N THR A 41 11.59 -2.65 17.28
CA THR A 41 11.14 -3.95 17.76
C THR A 41 10.17 -4.58 16.76
N GLU A 42 9.91 -5.88 16.88
CA GLU A 42 8.92 -6.57 16.07
C GLU A 42 7.53 -5.90 16.15
N GLU A 43 7.06 -5.59 17.36
CA GLU A 43 5.79 -4.89 17.61
C GLU A 43 5.73 -3.52 16.91
N GLN A 44 6.84 -2.76 16.91
CA GLN A 44 6.91 -1.47 16.23
C GLN A 44 6.86 -1.63 14.70
N VAL A 45 7.51 -2.66 14.15
CA VAL A 45 7.43 -2.98 12.72
C VAL A 45 6.00 -3.39 12.34
N GLU A 46 5.35 -4.23 13.14
CA GLU A 46 3.98 -4.68 12.91
C GLU A 46 2.98 -3.53 12.95
N ALA A 47 3.09 -2.64 13.94
CA ALA A 47 2.27 -1.44 14.03
C ALA A 47 2.41 -0.55 12.79
N ARG A 48 3.64 -0.33 12.33
CA ARG A 48 3.90 0.43 11.10
C ARG A 48 3.33 -0.26 9.87
N ALA A 49 3.49 -1.57 9.73
CA ALA A 49 2.94 -2.35 8.62
C ALA A 49 1.39 -2.28 8.60
N TYR A 50 0.75 -2.36 9.76
CA TYR A 50 -0.70 -2.21 9.89
C TYR A 50 -1.16 -0.83 9.40
N THR A 51 -0.47 0.25 9.82
CA THR A 51 -0.78 1.62 9.38
C THR A 51 -0.64 1.77 7.86
N VAL A 52 0.45 1.29 7.25
CA VAL A 52 0.65 1.34 5.79
C VAL A 52 -0.45 0.57 5.05
N LYS A 53 -0.84 -0.61 5.54
CA LYS A 53 -1.93 -1.40 4.95
C LYS A 53 -3.27 -0.65 4.99
N HIS A 54 -3.58 0.00 6.11
CA HIS A 54 -4.81 0.78 6.25
C HIS A 54 -4.80 2.02 5.33
N ALA A 55 -3.67 2.72 5.28
CA ALA A 55 -3.49 3.87 4.39
C ALA A 55 -3.61 3.48 2.91
N PHE A 56 -3.09 2.33 2.49
CA PHE A 56 -3.23 1.85 1.11
C PHE A 56 -4.72 1.61 0.75
N LYS A 57 -5.50 1.05 1.68
CA LYS A 57 -6.95 0.90 1.48
C LYS A 57 -7.62 2.25 1.25
N GLN A 58 -7.27 3.27 2.03
CA GLN A 58 -7.83 4.61 1.89
C GLN A 58 -7.36 5.29 0.59
N ALA A 59 -6.08 5.16 0.22
CA ALA A 59 -5.54 5.68 -1.03
C ALA A 59 -6.30 5.15 -2.26
N ARG A 60 -6.66 3.85 -2.26
CA ARG A 60 -7.46 3.24 -3.33
C ARG A 60 -8.89 3.77 -3.38
N ILE A 61 -9.53 3.98 -2.23
CA ILE A 61 -10.88 4.54 -2.15
C ILE A 61 -10.86 5.95 -2.73
N LEU A 62 -9.97 6.81 -2.20
CA LEU A 62 -9.81 8.18 -2.65
C LEU A 62 -9.51 8.27 -4.15
N THR A 63 -8.58 7.45 -4.65
CA THR A 63 -8.24 7.45 -6.07
C THR A 63 -9.46 7.11 -6.94
N ARG A 64 -10.27 6.13 -6.53
CA ARG A 64 -11.50 5.77 -7.25
C ARG A 64 -12.51 6.90 -7.24
N GLU A 65 -12.71 7.54 -6.09
CA GLU A 65 -13.60 8.70 -5.94
C GLU A 65 -13.15 9.89 -6.81
N CYS A 66 -11.84 10.10 -6.98
CA CYS A 66 -11.31 11.17 -7.82
C CYS A 66 -11.48 10.91 -9.33
N ILE A 67 -11.45 9.66 -9.78
CA ILE A 67 -11.49 9.30 -11.21
C ILE A 67 -12.88 8.90 -11.71
N GLN A 68 -13.74 8.37 -10.83
CA GLN A 68 -15.13 8.11 -11.16
C GLN A 68 -15.87 9.45 -11.09
N LYS A 69 -16.25 9.99 -12.25
CA LYS A 69 -17.08 11.20 -12.34
C LYS A 69 -18.29 11.07 -11.39
N GLN A 70 -18.53 12.11 -10.60
CA GLN A 70 -19.80 12.29 -9.88
C GLN A 70 -20.97 12.31 -10.87
#